data_AF-A0A518D9B7-F1
#
_entry.id   AF-A0A518D9B7-F1
#
_cell.length_a   1.000
_cell.length_b   1.000
_cell.length_c   1.000
_cell.angle_alpha   90.00
_cell.angle_beta   90.00
_cell.angle_gamma   90.00
#
_symmetry.space_group_name_H-M   'P 1'
#
loop_
_entity.id
_entity.type
_entity.pdbx_description
1 polymer ?
#
loop_
_entity_poly.entity_id
_entity_poly.type
_entity_poly.pdbx_seq_one_letter_code
_entity_poly.pdbx_strand_id
1 'polypeptide(L)'
;MKPSLLARSFVAVLASVLAASAAEPLDLTWPKRPTAIPEVPRDRVIGFALYTTQNGVLKLSAQLFPLKVEESREVTLELDRGDGKWGAFATQKVDDDHWHTCFRVEGWDESRDGRYRLTHPGGAVYEGRVRRDPVEKESIVVAGLSCNSNQGRDRRDDVVRNIQAQDPDMVFFAGDQSYDHREHLFAWLLFGWQFGEVMRDRPSVTIPDDHDVGHGNLWGDAGRKSTRQAGDDGGYFMPVEYVNMVQRAQTAHLPDPIDPTPVARGITVYYTRLQIGRVDFAIIEDRKWKTGPAGLVPMQGPRSDHINDPGYDRQSIDVHEARLLGDRQLAFLDRWGQDWTGADVKCVLSQTIFCGGAHIHGGQQGRLLADLDSNGWPQAGRNRALIAMRKAFAFHIAGDQHLATMIHHGVNDWEDAGWSFCVPSIMNYYPRWWKPLEEGLAHDPASPLPYTGRYYDGFGNKVTMAAYANPAPGNEQGAGYGLVRFNNKSRVITAECWPRHVDVTKPGAQQYPGWPVKIPQLENYGRVPMGYLPAIELRGGVEPVVQVVDEWTGDVVYTIRAWGKQFRPPVYKTTTTYTVRIGEGGSVQEHTGQAASPLEQPSNAPQK
;
A
#
# COMPACT_ATOMS: atom_id res chain seq x y z
N MET A 1 -19.59 -67.36 -16.94
CA MET A 1 -20.49 -66.27 -17.34
C MET A 1 -20.40 -65.17 -16.29
N LYS A 2 -19.99 -63.97 -16.70
CA LYS A 2 -20.00 -62.72 -15.91
C LYS A 2 -21.33 -61.98 -16.16
N PRO A 3 -21.78 -61.13 -15.21
CA PRO A 3 -22.40 -59.85 -15.56
C PRO A 3 -21.67 -58.70 -14.83
N SER A 4 -21.04 -57.75 -15.55
CA SER A 4 -21.56 -56.44 -16.05
C SER A 4 -21.90 -55.44 -14.91
N LEU A 5 -21.05 -54.48 -14.57
CA LEU A 5 -20.83 -53.11 -15.13
C LEU A 5 -21.99 -52.10 -14.99
N LEU A 6 -21.60 -50.86 -14.61
CA LEU A 6 -22.31 -49.55 -14.60
C LEU A 6 -23.08 -49.22 -13.30
N ALA A 7 -22.98 -48.05 -12.65
CA ALA A 7 -22.29 -46.76 -12.82
C ALA A 7 -22.41 -46.01 -11.44
N ARG A 8 -21.67 -44.98 -11.00
CA ARG A 8 -21.42 -43.62 -11.50
C ARG A 8 -20.43 -42.96 -10.50
N SER A 9 -19.25 -42.54 -10.93
CA SER A 9 -18.90 -41.13 -11.24
C SER A 9 -18.56 -40.26 -10.00
N PHE A 10 -17.33 -40.40 -9.51
CA PHE A 10 -16.63 -39.33 -8.78
C PHE A 10 -16.03 -38.38 -9.82
N VAL A 11 -16.50 -37.13 -9.85
CA VAL A 11 -15.83 -36.04 -10.57
C VAL A 11 -14.66 -35.59 -9.70
N ALA A 12 -13.49 -36.16 -9.94
CA ALA A 12 -12.24 -35.59 -9.48
C ALA A 12 -11.82 -34.52 -10.50
N VAL A 13 -12.03 -33.25 -10.17
CA VAL A 13 -11.38 -32.14 -10.87
C VAL A 13 -9.89 -32.22 -10.53
N LEU A 14 -9.09 -32.83 -11.41
CA LEU A 14 -7.64 -32.71 -11.35
C LEU A 14 -7.29 -31.26 -11.69
N ALA A 15 -6.91 -30.49 -10.67
CA ALA A 15 -6.13 -29.28 -10.87
C ALA A 15 -4.72 -29.71 -11.29
N SER A 16 -4.46 -29.74 -12.60
CA SER A 16 -3.12 -29.88 -13.13
C SER A 16 -2.36 -28.58 -12.90
N VAL A 17 -1.68 -28.47 -11.75
CA VAL A 17 -0.63 -27.47 -11.54
C VAL A 17 0.54 -27.89 -12.42
N LEU A 18 0.62 -27.33 -13.63
CA LEU A 18 1.86 -27.31 -14.39
C LEU A 18 2.81 -26.40 -13.63
N ALA A 19 3.67 -27.01 -12.80
CA ALA A 19 4.83 -26.32 -12.26
C ALA A 19 5.65 -25.83 -13.45
N ALA A 20 5.71 -24.52 -13.66
CA ALA A 20 6.78 -23.94 -14.45
C ALA A 20 8.08 -24.46 -13.83
N SER A 21 8.96 -25.02 -14.65
CA SER A 21 10.29 -25.47 -14.23
C SER A 21 11.06 -24.23 -13.78
N ALA A 22 10.92 -23.83 -12.53
CA ALA A 22 11.71 -22.76 -11.95
C ALA A 22 13.17 -23.21 -11.99
N ALA A 23 14.00 -22.51 -12.76
CA ALA A 23 15.44 -22.70 -12.73
C ALA A 23 15.92 -22.58 -11.28
N GLU A 24 16.89 -23.40 -10.87
CA GLU A 24 17.43 -23.32 -9.52
C GLU A 24 17.83 -21.87 -9.18
N PRO A 25 17.50 -21.39 -7.96
CA PRO A 25 17.86 -20.04 -7.54
C PRO A 25 19.36 -19.80 -7.70
N LEU A 26 19.75 -18.62 -8.20
CA LEU A 26 21.16 -18.26 -8.25
C LEU A 26 21.72 -18.19 -6.83
N ASP A 27 22.76 -18.95 -6.54
CA ASP A 27 23.53 -18.81 -5.31
C ASP A 27 24.57 -17.68 -5.49
N LEU A 28 24.17 -16.45 -5.12
CA LEU A 28 25.00 -15.26 -5.23
C LEU A 28 25.45 -14.81 -3.84
N THR A 29 26.72 -14.43 -3.75
CA THR A 29 27.25 -13.74 -2.57
C THR A 29 27.33 -12.24 -2.87
N TRP A 30 26.55 -11.46 -2.14
CA TRP A 30 26.54 -10.00 -2.26
C TRP A 30 27.50 -9.35 -1.27
N PRO A 31 28.34 -8.39 -1.69
CA PRO A 31 29.23 -7.69 -0.78
C PRO A 31 28.42 -6.82 0.19
N LYS A 32 28.92 -6.68 1.43
CA LYS A 32 28.25 -5.84 2.46
C LYS A 32 28.10 -4.38 2.03
N ARG A 33 29.09 -3.85 1.32
CA ARG A 33 29.08 -2.53 0.68
C ARG A 33 28.86 -2.69 -0.82
N PRO A 34 28.22 -1.74 -1.51
CA PRO A 34 27.91 -1.82 -2.94
C PRO A 34 29.16 -1.55 -3.81
N THR A 35 30.21 -2.35 -3.64
CA THR A 35 31.48 -2.17 -4.36
C THR A 35 31.51 -2.85 -5.72
N ALA A 36 30.69 -3.89 -5.92
CA ALA A 36 30.60 -4.63 -7.17
C ALA A 36 29.28 -5.40 -7.24
N ILE A 37 28.63 -5.39 -8.39
CA ILE A 37 27.49 -6.27 -8.69
C ILE A 37 28.05 -7.68 -8.95
N PRO A 38 27.50 -8.76 -8.34
CA PRO A 38 27.94 -10.12 -8.63
C PRO A 38 27.80 -10.48 -10.11
N GLU A 39 28.83 -11.11 -10.65
CA GLU A 39 28.77 -11.69 -12.00
C GLU A 39 27.83 -12.91 -12.00
N VAL A 40 27.01 -13.00 -13.03
CA VAL A 40 26.08 -14.12 -13.23
C VAL A 40 26.43 -14.94 -14.48
N PRO A 41 26.02 -16.22 -14.57
CA PRO A 41 26.04 -16.93 -15.85
C PRO A 41 25.30 -16.13 -16.93
N ARG A 42 25.80 -16.15 -18.18
CA ARG A 42 25.26 -15.28 -19.24
C ARG A 42 23.86 -15.69 -19.70
N ASP A 43 23.51 -16.96 -19.53
CA ASP A 43 22.17 -17.51 -19.63
C ASP A 43 21.27 -17.18 -18.41
N ARG A 44 21.73 -16.31 -17.50
CA ARG A 44 21.01 -15.86 -16.30
C ARG A 44 21.07 -14.34 -16.10
N VAL A 45 21.33 -13.56 -17.15
CA VAL A 45 21.45 -12.09 -17.07
C VAL A 45 20.13 -11.37 -16.81
N ILE A 46 18.97 -11.99 -17.07
CA ILE A 46 17.66 -11.42 -16.69
C ILE A 46 17.45 -11.71 -15.20
N GLY A 47 17.53 -10.66 -14.37
CA GLY A 47 17.47 -10.79 -12.93
C GLY A 47 16.05 -11.05 -12.41
N PHE A 48 15.12 -10.17 -12.75
CA PHE A 48 13.71 -10.31 -12.37
C PHE A 48 12.79 -9.44 -13.24
N ALA A 49 11.50 -9.68 -13.08
CA ALA A 49 10.45 -8.88 -13.71
C ALA A 49 9.38 -8.48 -12.69
N LEU A 50 8.70 -7.38 -12.97
CA LEU A 50 7.49 -6.94 -12.28
C LEU A 50 6.37 -6.81 -13.30
N TYR A 51 5.13 -7.07 -12.88
CA TYR A 51 3.98 -6.81 -13.74
C TYR A 51 2.76 -6.31 -12.95
N THR A 52 1.89 -5.61 -13.66
CA THR A 52 0.48 -5.42 -13.28
C THR A 52 -0.40 -5.61 -14.50
N THR A 53 -1.68 -5.94 -14.27
CA THR A 53 -2.70 -5.88 -15.31
C THR A 53 -3.81 -4.94 -14.84
N GLN A 54 -4.34 -4.14 -15.75
CA GLN A 54 -5.57 -3.40 -15.52
C GLN A 54 -6.21 -2.99 -16.83
N ASN A 55 -7.54 -3.10 -16.93
CA ASN A 55 -8.34 -2.60 -18.07
C ASN A 55 -7.85 -3.14 -19.41
N GLY A 56 -7.52 -4.43 -19.46
CA GLY A 56 -7.02 -5.08 -20.67
C GLY A 56 -5.60 -4.68 -21.07
N VAL A 57 -4.82 -4.10 -20.15
CA VAL A 57 -3.41 -3.76 -20.37
C VAL A 57 -2.55 -4.55 -19.40
N LEU A 58 -1.58 -5.31 -19.93
CA LEU A 58 -0.48 -5.88 -19.14
C LEU A 58 0.74 -4.97 -19.31
N LYS A 59 1.27 -4.45 -18.21
CA LYS A 59 2.56 -3.75 -18.17
C LYS A 59 3.57 -4.58 -17.41
N LEU A 60 4.76 -4.69 -17.98
CA LEU A 60 5.83 -5.53 -17.45
C LEU A 60 7.16 -4.79 -17.52
N SER A 61 7.96 -4.85 -16.46
CA SER A 61 9.36 -4.39 -16.46
C SER A 61 10.30 -5.58 -16.33
N ALA A 62 11.50 -5.42 -16.88
CA ALA A 62 12.57 -6.41 -16.80
C ALA A 62 13.86 -5.71 -16.36
N GLN A 63 14.46 -6.21 -15.28
CA GLN A 63 15.75 -5.77 -14.79
C GLN A 63 16.80 -6.82 -15.11
N LEU A 64 17.91 -6.39 -15.69
CA LEU A 64 19.03 -7.24 -16.07
C LEU A 64 20.24 -6.94 -15.18
N PHE A 65 21.07 -7.96 -14.97
CA PHE A 65 22.45 -7.79 -14.55
C PHE A 65 23.25 -7.09 -15.67
N PRO A 66 24.33 -6.37 -15.34
CA PRO A 66 25.14 -5.68 -16.33
C PRO A 66 25.58 -6.59 -17.49
N LEU A 67 25.34 -6.11 -18.72
CA LEU A 67 25.76 -6.80 -19.93
C LEU A 67 27.13 -6.30 -20.39
N LYS A 68 27.90 -7.18 -21.02
CA LYS A 68 29.20 -6.87 -21.61
C LYS A 68 29.04 -6.06 -22.90
N VAL A 69 30.15 -5.47 -23.36
CA VAL A 69 30.15 -4.57 -24.53
C VAL A 69 29.68 -5.28 -25.81
N GLU A 70 29.97 -6.57 -25.93
CA GLU A 70 29.63 -7.41 -27.09
C GLU A 70 28.22 -8.03 -27.02
N GLU A 71 27.55 -7.98 -25.87
CA GLU A 71 26.26 -8.65 -25.68
C GLU A 71 25.11 -7.83 -26.29
N SER A 72 24.08 -8.51 -26.80
CA SER A 72 22.90 -7.82 -27.36
C SER A 72 22.21 -6.96 -26.30
N ARG A 73 21.69 -5.79 -26.71
CA ARG A 73 20.86 -4.93 -25.85
C ARG A 73 19.38 -5.20 -26.03
N GLU A 74 19.02 -6.33 -26.60
CA GLU A 74 17.64 -6.66 -26.91
C GLU A 74 17.12 -7.73 -25.94
N VAL A 75 15.90 -7.50 -25.45
CA VAL A 75 15.12 -8.49 -24.71
C VAL A 75 13.81 -8.70 -25.43
N THR A 76 13.43 -9.96 -25.64
CA THR A 76 12.16 -10.32 -26.28
C THR A 76 11.20 -10.86 -25.25
N LEU A 77 10.02 -10.24 -25.18
CA LEU A 77 8.86 -10.78 -24.48
C LEU A 77 8.12 -11.75 -25.39
N GLU A 78 7.93 -12.96 -24.90
CA GLU A 78 7.07 -13.98 -25.48
C GLU A 78 5.91 -14.26 -24.53
N LEU A 79 4.75 -14.54 -25.10
CA LEU A 79 3.52 -14.78 -24.36
C LEU A 79 2.92 -16.12 -24.75
N ASP A 80 2.40 -16.83 -23.77
CA ASP A 80 1.43 -17.91 -23.95
C ASP A 80 0.14 -17.44 -23.28
N ARG A 81 -0.89 -17.23 -24.11
CA ARG A 81 -2.19 -16.68 -23.68
C ARG A 81 -3.17 -17.79 -23.27
N GLY A 82 -2.65 -18.93 -22.84
CA GLY A 82 -3.42 -20.05 -22.27
C GLY A 82 -3.70 -21.19 -23.26
N ASP A 83 -3.11 -21.18 -24.45
CA ASP A 83 -3.23 -22.24 -25.46
C ASP A 83 -2.00 -23.16 -25.51
N GLY A 84 -1.00 -22.91 -24.66
CA GLY A 84 0.23 -23.68 -24.58
C GLY A 84 1.25 -23.33 -25.67
N LYS A 85 1.00 -22.30 -26.47
CA LYS A 85 1.87 -21.89 -27.58
C LYS A 85 2.55 -20.58 -27.25
N TRP A 86 3.87 -20.60 -27.20
CA TRP A 86 4.67 -19.40 -27.09
C TRP A 86 4.70 -18.63 -28.41
N GLY A 87 4.37 -17.35 -28.36
CA GLY A 87 4.55 -16.42 -29.47
C GLY A 87 5.37 -15.21 -29.03
N ALA A 88 6.36 -14.83 -29.84
CA ALA A 88 7.05 -13.56 -29.67
C ALA A 88 6.05 -12.41 -29.78
N PHE A 89 6.04 -11.54 -28.78
CA PHE A 89 5.16 -10.38 -28.72
C PHE A 89 5.89 -9.11 -29.14
N ALA A 90 7.01 -8.80 -28.46
CA ALA A 90 7.80 -7.62 -28.76
C ALA A 90 9.25 -7.80 -28.31
N THR A 91 10.15 -7.15 -29.03
CA THR A 91 11.56 -6.99 -28.64
C THR A 91 11.79 -5.54 -28.26
N GLN A 92 12.43 -5.32 -27.11
CA GLN A 92 12.74 -3.99 -26.61
C GLN A 92 14.23 -3.84 -26.34
N LYS A 93 14.73 -2.63 -26.55
CA LYS A 93 16.10 -2.27 -26.18
C LYS A 93 16.20 -2.07 -24.67
N VAL A 94 17.28 -2.59 -24.09
CA VAL A 94 17.70 -2.38 -22.71
C VAL A 94 18.39 -1.02 -22.61
N ASP A 95 18.02 -0.27 -21.58
CA ASP A 95 18.71 0.96 -21.20
C ASP A 95 20.11 0.62 -20.66
N ASP A 96 21.17 1.10 -21.31
CA ASP A 96 22.56 0.77 -20.95
C ASP A 96 22.99 1.39 -19.61
N ASP A 97 22.33 2.47 -19.15
CA ASP A 97 22.71 3.15 -17.92
C ASP A 97 22.25 2.34 -16.68
N HIS A 98 21.17 1.57 -16.82
CA HIS A 98 20.47 0.93 -15.68
C HIS A 98 20.00 -0.50 -15.95
N TRP A 99 20.33 -1.06 -17.11
CA TRP A 99 20.04 -2.44 -17.52
C TRP A 99 18.56 -2.81 -17.39
N HIS A 100 17.68 -1.89 -17.78
CA HIS A 100 16.25 -1.99 -17.57
C HIS A 100 15.46 -1.81 -18.88
N THR A 101 14.35 -2.53 -19.03
CA THR A 101 13.41 -2.31 -20.14
C THR A 101 11.96 -2.59 -19.72
N CYS A 102 11.01 -2.12 -20.53
CA CYS A 102 9.58 -2.23 -20.24
C CYS A 102 8.79 -2.69 -21.46
N PHE A 103 7.72 -3.42 -21.20
CA PHE A 103 6.77 -3.91 -22.19
C PHE A 103 5.36 -3.45 -21.82
N ARG A 104 4.56 -3.18 -22.86
CA ARG A 104 3.15 -2.88 -22.75
C ARG A 104 2.39 -3.76 -23.74
N VAL A 105 1.43 -4.52 -23.24
CA VAL A 105 0.61 -5.44 -24.00
C VAL A 105 -0.83 -4.98 -23.91
N GLU A 106 -1.34 -4.41 -25.00
CA GLU A 106 -2.74 -4.03 -25.15
C GLU A 106 -3.62 -5.24 -25.46
N GLY A 107 -4.91 -5.16 -25.11
CA GLY A 107 -5.87 -6.23 -25.36
C GLY A 107 -5.52 -7.53 -24.63
N TRP A 108 -4.96 -7.41 -23.42
CA TRP A 108 -4.74 -8.53 -22.52
C TRP A 108 -6.08 -9.04 -21.96
N ASP A 109 -6.27 -10.35 -21.94
CA ASP A 109 -7.47 -10.98 -21.36
C ASP A 109 -7.20 -11.33 -19.90
N GLU A 110 -7.70 -10.49 -18.98
CA GLU A 110 -7.53 -10.66 -17.54
C GLU A 110 -8.37 -11.81 -16.98
N SER A 111 -9.31 -12.39 -17.75
CA SER A 111 -10.18 -13.47 -17.26
C SER A 111 -9.50 -14.84 -17.18
N ARG A 112 -8.26 -14.96 -17.67
CA ARG A 112 -7.53 -16.22 -17.73
C ARG A 112 -6.08 -16.05 -17.32
N ASP A 113 -5.49 -17.15 -16.86
CA ASP A 113 -4.06 -17.18 -16.61
C ASP A 113 -3.30 -17.14 -17.93
N GLY A 114 -2.22 -16.37 -17.95
CA GLY A 114 -1.24 -16.36 -19.02
C GLY A 114 0.15 -16.66 -18.49
N ARG A 115 1.06 -17.04 -19.38
CA ARG A 115 2.49 -17.15 -19.08
C ARG A 115 3.24 -16.14 -19.91
N TYR A 116 4.32 -15.61 -19.32
CA TYR A 116 5.24 -14.74 -20.02
C TYR A 116 6.65 -15.32 -19.92
N ARG A 117 7.46 -15.02 -20.92
CA ARG A 117 8.88 -15.36 -20.94
C ARG A 117 9.66 -14.21 -21.52
N LEU A 118 10.67 -13.77 -20.80
CA LEU A 118 11.66 -12.82 -21.27
C LEU A 118 12.87 -13.60 -21.75
N THR A 119 13.36 -13.29 -22.95
CA THR A 119 14.52 -13.94 -23.54
C THR A 119 15.56 -12.91 -23.95
N HIS A 120 16.83 -13.27 -23.80
CA HIS A 120 17.98 -12.49 -24.25
C HIS A 120 18.83 -13.36 -25.20
N PRO A 121 19.38 -12.80 -26.30
CA PRO A 121 20.17 -13.57 -27.28
C PRO A 121 21.39 -14.32 -26.71
N GLY A 122 21.89 -13.93 -25.54
CA GLY A 122 22.94 -14.64 -24.79
C GLY A 122 22.48 -15.96 -24.16
N GLY A 123 21.23 -16.37 -24.39
CA GLY A 123 20.66 -17.63 -23.91
C GLY A 123 19.82 -17.49 -22.64
N ALA A 124 19.70 -16.28 -22.07
CA ALA A 124 18.95 -16.11 -20.83
C ALA A 124 17.45 -16.18 -21.04
N VAL A 125 16.78 -16.88 -20.11
CA VAL A 125 15.34 -17.10 -20.12
C VAL A 125 14.78 -16.88 -18.72
N TYR A 126 13.82 -15.96 -18.60
CA TYR A 126 13.07 -15.72 -17.36
C TYR A 126 11.58 -15.92 -17.63
N GLU A 127 11.01 -16.98 -17.05
CA GLU A 127 9.59 -17.33 -17.18
C GLU A 127 8.80 -16.89 -15.96
N GLY A 128 7.55 -16.48 -16.15
CA GLY A 128 6.60 -16.22 -15.08
C GLY A 128 5.15 -16.38 -15.52
N ARG A 129 4.23 -16.07 -14.60
CA ARG A 129 2.80 -16.19 -14.80
C ARG A 129 2.12 -14.85 -14.57
N VAL A 130 1.24 -14.49 -15.49
CA VAL A 130 0.25 -13.42 -15.30
C VAL A 130 -1.01 -14.09 -14.77
N ARG A 131 -1.34 -13.85 -13.50
CA ARG A 131 -2.54 -14.42 -12.88
C ARG A 131 -3.78 -13.80 -13.51
N ARG A 132 -4.83 -14.61 -13.69
CA ARG A 132 -6.18 -14.09 -13.96
C ARG A 132 -6.64 -13.20 -12.82
N ASP A 133 -7.45 -12.20 -13.14
CA ASP A 133 -8.08 -11.33 -12.16
C ASP A 133 -9.07 -12.16 -11.29
N PRO A 134 -8.86 -12.24 -9.95
CA PRO A 134 -9.62 -13.14 -9.08
C PRO A 134 -10.99 -12.56 -8.66
N VAL A 135 -11.79 -12.07 -9.60
CA VAL A 135 -13.10 -11.43 -9.34
C VAL A 135 -14.10 -12.33 -8.60
N GLU A 136 -13.95 -13.64 -8.75
CA GLU A 136 -14.79 -14.66 -8.11
C GLU A 136 -14.34 -15.04 -6.70
N LYS A 137 -13.13 -14.63 -6.28
CA LYS A 137 -12.63 -14.98 -4.94
C LYS A 137 -13.44 -14.28 -3.86
N GLU A 138 -13.78 -15.04 -2.83
CA GLU A 138 -14.43 -14.50 -1.64
C GLU A 138 -13.54 -13.51 -0.90
N SER A 139 -12.22 -13.72 -0.91
CA SER A 139 -11.29 -12.79 -0.32
C SER A 139 -10.10 -12.53 -1.22
N ILE A 140 -9.77 -11.24 -1.35
CA ILE A 140 -8.54 -10.77 -1.98
C ILE A 140 -7.50 -10.57 -0.88
N VAL A 141 -6.31 -11.12 -1.09
CA VAL A 141 -5.23 -11.14 -0.10
C VAL A 141 -4.04 -10.34 -0.61
N VAL A 142 -3.54 -9.41 0.21
CA VAL A 142 -2.38 -8.58 -0.09
C VAL A 142 -1.29 -8.85 0.94
N ALA A 143 -0.07 -9.18 0.49
CA ALA A 143 1.10 -9.14 1.36
C ALA A 143 1.73 -7.75 1.31
N GLY A 144 1.91 -7.11 2.46
CA GLY A 144 2.54 -5.80 2.57
C GLY A 144 3.92 -5.90 3.21
N LEU A 145 4.91 -5.27 2.60
CA LEU A 145 6.29 -5.24 3.05
C LEU A 145 6.87 -3.82 2.93
N SER A 146 7.86 -3.50 3.75
CA SER A 146 8.58 -2.22 3.70
C SER A 146 9.97 -2.37 4.30
N CYS A 147 10.86 -1.41 4.07
CA CYS A 147 12.09 -1.22 4.86
C CYS A 147 12.99 -2.45 4.89
N ASN A 148 13.60 -2.74 3.74
CA ASN A 148 14.54 -3.84 3.53
C ASN A 148 15.99 -3.38 3.72
N SER A 149 16.38 -3.18 4.98
CA SER A 149 17.71 -2.68 5.35
C SER A 149 18.86 -3.35 4.59
N ASN A 150 19.86 -2.55 4.22
CA ASN A 150 21.11 -3.00 3.62
C ASN A 150 22.12 -3.61 4.61
N GLN A 151 21.79 -3.68 5.92
CA GLN A 151 22.61 -4.37 6.91
C GLN A 151 22.68 -5.89 6.65
N GLY A 152 21.63 -6.46 6.06
CA GLY A 152 21.55 -7.86 5.65
C GLY A 152 21.52 -7.98 4.14
N ARG A 153 22.37 -8.87 3.59
CA ARG A 153 22.48 -9.16 2.14
C ARG A 153 21.99 -10.56 1.78
N ASP A 154 21.38 -11.27 2.72
CA ASP A 154 20.83 -12.63 2.57
C ASP A 154 19.53 -12.65 1.75
N ARG A 155 19.11 -13.84 1.30
CA ARG A 155 18.02 -14.06 0.34
C ARG A 155 16.61 -13.77 0.85
N ARG A 156 16.41 -13.52 2.14
CA ARG A 156 15.08 -13.40 2.77
C ARG A 156 14.19 -14.64 2.62
N ASP A 157 14.79 -15.84 2.54
CA ASP A 157 14.09 -17.10 2.23
C ASP A 157 12.92 -17.42 3.19
N ASP A 158 13.02 -17.04 4.47
CA ASP A 158 11.98 -17.24 5.46
C ASP A 158 10.68 -16.47 5.13
N VAL A 159 10.79 -15.22 4.70
CA VAL A 159 9.65 -14.40 4.30
C VAL A 159 9.11 -14.83 2.94
N VAL A 160 9.99 -15.09 1.97
CA VAL A 160 9.60 -15.60 0.64
C VAL A 160 8.81 -16.90 0.76
N ARG A 161 9.31 -17.86 1.53
CA ARG A 161 8.63 -19.15 1.75
C ARG A 161 7.25 -18.97 2.38
N ASN A 162 7.13 -18.10 3.38
CA ASN A 162 5.84 -17.85 4.04
C ASN A 162 4.84 -17.19 3.07
N ILE A 163 5.27 -16.18 2.31
CA ILE A 163 4.42 -15.49 1.33
C ILE A 163 3.99 -16.44 0.22
N GLN A 164 4.88 -17.34 -0.24
CA GLN A 164 4.51 -18.39 -1.18
C GLN A 164 3.48 -19.36 -0.60
N ALA A 165 3.64 -19.76 0.66
CA ALA A 165 2.70 -20.67 1.32
C ALA A 165 1.31 -20.03 1.58
N GLN A 166 1.27 -18.73 1.84
CA GLN A 166 0.03 -17.98 2.07
C GLN A 166 -0.67 -17.53 0.77
N ASP A 167 0.04 -17.56 -0.35
CA ASP A 167 -0.44 -17.30 -1.73
C ASP A 167 -1.31 -16.03 -1.86
N PRO A 168 -0.76 -14.82 -1.56
CA PRO A 168 -1.50 -13.58 -1.75
C PRO A 168 -1.77 -13.32 -3.24
N ASP A 169 -2.86 -12.60 -3.51
CA ASP A 169 -3.26 -12.18 -4.86
C ASP A 169 -2.39 -11.03 -5.38
N MET A 170 -1.86 -10.20 -4.48
CA MET A 170 -0.97 -9.09 -4.80
C MET A 170 0.10 -8.94 -3.71
N VAL A 171 1.28 -8.43 -4.09
CA VAL A 171 2.31 -8.02 -3.14
C VAL A 171 2.56 -6.53 -3.25
N PHE A 172 2.62 -5.86 -2.12
CA PHE A 172 2.86 -4.42 -2.01
C PHE A 172 4.15 -4.17 -1.21
N PHE A 173 5.10 -3.48 -1.84
CA PHE A 173 6.30 -2.95 -1.21
C PHE A 173 6.12 -1.44 -1.04
N ALA A 174 5.92 -1.01 0.20
CA ALA A 174 5.49 0.34 0.54
C ALA A 174 6.58 1.41 0.43
N GLY A 175 7.84 1.01 0.32
CA GLY A 175 8.96 1.93 0.35
C GLY A 175 10.20 1.24 0.89
N ASP A 176 11.33 1.91 0.76
CA ASP A 176 12.62 1.48 1.28
C ASP A 176 12.99 0.07 0.84
N GLN A 177 12.84 -0.20 -0.45
CA GLN A 177 13.33 -1.45 -1.01
C GLN A 177 14.87 -1.52 -0.92
N SER A 178 15.51 -0.36 -0.84
CA SER A 178 16.95 -0.18 -0.69
C SER A 178 17.35 0.92 0.30
N TYR A 179 18.51 0.72 0.95
CA TYR A 179 19.21 1.73 1.74
C TYR A 179 20.59 2.10 1.16
N ASP A 180 20.96 1.54 0.01
CA ASP A 180 22.16 1.95 -0.74
C ASP A 180 21.84 3.19 -1.58
N HIS A 181 21.86 4.34 -0.91
CA HIS A 181 21.36 5.64 -1.38
C HIS A 181 21.88 6.15 -2.72
N ARG A 182 23.00 5.64 -3.22
CA ARG A 182 23.62 6.14 -4.46
C ARG A 182 23.87 5.05 -5.49
N GLU A 183 23.70 3.79 -5.11
CA GLU A 183 24.03 2.62 -5.91
C GLU A 183 22.75 1.83 -6.22
N HIS A 184 21.75 2.51 -6.80
CA HIS A 184 20.41 1.96 -7.00
C HIS A 184 20.41 0.65 -7.79
N LEU A 185 21.15 0.57 -8.91
CA LEU A 185 21.22 -0.65 -9.72
C LEU A 185 21.68 -1.87 -8.91
N PHE A 186 22.72 -1.70 -8.08
CA PHE A 186 23.22 -2.76 -7.20
C PHE A 186 22.11 -3.21 -6.23
N ALA A 187 21.49 -2.25 -5.57
CA ALA A 187 20.45 -2.51 -4.59
C ALA A 187 19.19 -3.12 -5.19
N TRP A 188 18.78 -2.65 -6.37
CA TRP A 188 17.59 -3.12 -7.06
C TRP A 188 17.75 -4.55 -7.56
N LEU A 189 18.95 -4.92 -8.01
CA LEU A 189 19.29 -6.32 -8.33
C LEU A 189 19.33 -7.21 -7.09
N LEU A 190 19.83 -6.72 -5.95
CA LEU A 190 19.76 -7.44 -4.67
C LEU A 190 18.30 -7.68 -4.25
N PHE A 191 17.46 -6.64 -4.32
CA PHE A 191 16.03 -6.74 -4.05
C PHE A 191 15.35 -7.77 -4.97
N GLY A 192 15.64 -7.70 -6.27
CA GLY A 192 15.17 -8.67 -7.26
C GLY A 192 15.61 -10.10 -7.00
N TRP A 193 16.85 -10.29 -6.55
CA TRP A 193 17.36 -11.61 -6.17
C TRP A 193 16.68 -12.17 -4.91
N GLN A 194 16.33 -11.30 -3.97
CA GLN A 194 15.61 -11.66 -2.74
C GLN A 194 14.14 -12.01 -3.02
N PHE A 195 13.42 -11.17 -3.78
CA PHE A 195 11.95 -11.27 -3.88
C PHE A 195 11.45 -11.68 -5.27
N GLY A 196 12.32 -11.84 -6.26
CA GLY A 196 11.95 -12.13 -7.64
C GLY A 196 11.07 -13.37 -7.80
N GLU A 197 11.26 -14.39 -6.95
CA GLU A 197 10.41 -15.60 -6.93
C GLU A 197 8.96 -15.32 -6.53
N VAL A 198 8.73 -14.33 -5.66
CA VAL A 198 7.39 -13.88 -5.29
C VAL A 198 6.79 -13.03 -6.40
N MET A 199 7.59 -12.15 -7.02
CA MET A 199 7.09 -11.17 -8.00
C MET A 199 6.84 -11.76 -9.39
N ARG A 200 7.48 -12.90 -9.69
CA ARG A 200 7.41 -13.60 -10.98
C ARG A 200 5.99 -14.02 -11.37
N ASP A 201 5.14 -14.36 -10.41
CA ASP A 201 3.86 -15.00 -10.66
C ASP A 201 2.64 -14.23 -10.14
N ARG A 202 2.80 -13.07 -9.50
CA ARG A 202 1.69 -12.27 -8.97
C ARG A 202 1.91 -10.77 -9.19
N PRO A 203 0.84 -9.99 -9.40
CA PRO A 203 0.97 -8.55 -9.57
C PRO A 203 1.66 -7.94 -8.34
N SER A 204 2.61 -7.06 -8.62
CA SER A 204 3.46 -6.45 -7.59
C SER A 204 3.35 -4.94 -7.68
N VAL A 205 3.06 -4.28 -6.55
CA VAL A 205 3.12 -2.83 -6.42
C VAL A 205 4.38 -2.48 -5.64
N THR A 206 5.27 -1.72 -6.26
CA THR A 206 6.46 -1.14 -5.63
C THR A 206 6.35 0.36 -5.78
N ILE A 207 6.59 1.11 -4.70
CA ILE A 207 6.67 2.57 -4.71
C ILE A 207 7.94 3.01 -3.99
N PRO A 208 8.67 4.03 -4.49
CA PRO A 208 9.83 4.56 -3.80
C PRO A 208 9.43 5.33 -2.54
N ASP A 209 10.24 5.18 -1.49
CA ASP A 209 10.29 6.12 -0.37
C ASP A 209 11.64 6.88 -0.39
N ASP A 210 11.94 7.60 0.69
CA ASP A 210 13.13 8.41 0.87
C ASP A 210 14.44 7.67 0.61
N HIS A 211 14.65 6.49 1.20
CA HIS A 211 15.91 5.76 1.04
C HIS A 211 16.14 5.25 -0.40
N ASP A 212 15.07 4.93 -1.13
CA ASP A 212 15.17 4.49 -2.52
C ASP A 212 15.71 5.61 -3.44
N VAL A 213 15.32 6.86 -3.17
CA VAL A 213 15.74 8.04 -3.96
C VAL A 213 16.96 8.75 -3.37
N GLY A 214 17.66 8.10 -2.45
CA GLY A 214 18.95 8.55 -1.91
C GLY A 214 18.85 9.56 -0.77
N HIS A 215 17.68 9.66 -0.15
CA HIS A 215 17.40 10.51 1.00
C HIS A 215 17.38 9.71 2.30
N GLY A 216 17.64 10.36 3.44
CA GLY A 216 17.39 9.76 4.76
C GLY A 216 16.01 10.09 5.33
N ASN A 217 15.39 11.16 4.83
CA ASN A 217 14.03 11.62 5.03
C ASN A 217 13.66 12.45 3.78
N LEU A 218 12.40 12.39 3.33
CA LEU A 218 11.99 13.04 2.09
C LEU A 218 10.75 13.92 2.27
N TRP A 219 10.98 15.22 2.08
CA TRP A 219 9.94 16.20 1.81
C TRP A 219 10.08 16.66 0.37
N GLY A 220 9.37 16.03 -0.57
CA GLY A 220 9.61 16.21 -2.00
C GLY A 220 9.30 17.60 -2.55
N ASP A 221 8.52 18.41 -1.82
CA ASP A 221 8.13 19.80 -2.11
C ASP A 221 7.87 20.05 -3.61
N ALA A 222 7.05 19.18 -4.21
CA ALA A 222 6.68 19.19 -5.62
C ALA A 222 7.87 19.24 -6.58
N GLY A 223 8.94 18.51 -6.27
CA GLY A 223 10.11 18.34 -7.13
C GLY A 223 11.11 19.50 -7.10
N ARG A 224 11.05 20.38 -6.09
CA ARG A 224 12.05 21.44 -5.93
C ARG A 224 13.47 20.88 -5.75
N LYS A 225 14.46 21.76 -5.90
CA LYS A 225 15.85 21.42 -5.56
C LYS A 225 16.07 21.71 -4.09
N SER A 226 16.37 20.68 -3.32
CA SER A 226 16.91 20.85 -1.97
C SER A 226 18.37 21.30 -2.07
N THR A 227 18.76 22.22 -1.21
CA THR A 227 20.14 22.72 -1.09
C THR A 227 20.87 22.14 0.12
N ARG A 228 20.16 21.38 0.97
CA ARG A 228 20.67 20.76 2.19
C ARG A 228 20.75 19.25 2.02
N GLN A 229 21.82 18.65 2.51
CA GLN A 229 22.00 17.19 2.44
C GLN A 229 20.96 16.41 3.26
N ALA A 230 20.29 17.05 4.23
CA ALA A 230 19.20 16.44 4.99
C ALA A 230 17.85 16.47 4.24
N GLY A 231 17.71 17.24 3.15
CA GLY A 231 16.45 17.38 2.43
C GLY A 231 15.37 18.18 3.16
N ASP A 232 15.66 18.68 4.37
CA ASP A 232 14.71 19.31 5.27
C ASP A 232 14.25 20.72 4.82
N ASP A 233 14.90 21.34 3.84
CA ASP A 233 14.43 22.56 3.14
C ASP A 233 13.42 22.28 2.01
N GLY A 234 13.07 21.02 1.79
CA GLY A 234 12.14 20.60 0.74
C GLY A 234 12.80 20.40 -0.62
N GLY A 235 12.33 19.39 -1.34
CA GLY A 235 12.84 18.98 -2.65
C GLY A 235 13.84 17.83 -2.59
N TYR A 236 14.42 17.56 -3.77
CA TYR A 236 15.39 16.50 -3.98
C TYR A 236 16.80 17.08 -4.08
N PHE A 237 17.73 16.59 -3.25
CA PHE A 237 19.15 16.93 -3.36
C PHE A 237 19.88 16.02 -4.36
N MET A 238 19.31 14.85 -4.66
CA MET A 238 19.79 13.99 -5.73
C MET A 238 19.49 14.57 -7.12
N PRO A 239 20.29 14.26 -8.16
CA PRO A 239 20.01 14.68 -9.54
C PRO A 239 18.65 14.18 -10.03
N VAL A 240 18.01 14.95 -10.92
CA VAL A 240 16.67 14.60 -11.47
C VAL A 240 16.73 13.29 -12.23
N GLU A 241 17.82 13.07 -12.95
CA GLU A 241 18.09 11.88 -13.74
C GLU A 241 18.13 10.63 -12.85
N TYR A 242 18.76 10.74 -11.67
CA TYR A 242 18.77 9.67 -10.67
C TYR A 242 17.36 9.40 -10.12
N VAL A 243 16.65 10.45 -9.68
CA VAL A 243 15.28 10.29 -9.14
C VAL A 243 14.34 9.64 -10.17
N ASN A 244 14.40 10.09 -11.43
CA ASN A 244 13.59 9.54 -12.51
C ASN A 244 14.00 8.11 -12.89
N MET A 245 15.28 7.76 -12.80
CA MET A 245 15.74 6.38 -12.94
C MET A 245 15.13 5.48 -11.87
N VAL A 246 15.24 5.86 -10.58
CA VAL A 246 14.68 5.08 -9.46
C VAL A 246 13.19 4.84 -9.71
N GLN A 247 12.45 5.91 -9.98
CA GLN A 247 11.01 5.81 -10.25
C GLN A 247 10.71 4.91 -11.43
N ARG A 248 11.43 5.03 -12.54
CA ARG A 248 11.21 4.17 -13.71
C ARG A 248 11.45 2.71 -13.38
N ALA A 249 12.54 2.39 -12.68
CA ALA A 249 12.86 1.01 -12.31
C ALA A 249 11.82 0.41 -11.36
N GLN A 250 11.28 1.21 -10.43
CA GLN A 250 10.36 0.75 -9.40
C GLN A 250 8.88 0.88 -9.77
N THR A 251 8.47 1.69 -10.75
CA THR A 251 7.04 1.96 -10.99
C THR A 251 6.58 1.86 -12.43
N ALA A 252 7.48 1.66 -13.41
CA ALA A 252 7.09 1.66 -14.82
C ALA A 252 6.11 0.54 -15.21
N HIS A 253 6.04 -0.55 -14.45
CA HIS A 253 5.10 -1.65 -14.63
C HIS A 253 3.72 -1.39 -14.00
N LEU A 254 3.56 -0.35 -13.18
CA LEU A 254 2.26 0.04 -12.63
C LEU A 254 1.34 0.58 -13.74
N PRO A 255 0.01 0.63 -13.53
CA PRO A 255 -0.90 1.32 -14.43
C PRO A 255 -0.46 2.77 -14.68
N ASP A 256 -0.87 3.34 -15.81
CA ASP A 256 -0.42 4.68 -16.16
C ASP A 256 -0.84 5.71 -15.10
N PRO A 257 -0.04 6.76 -14.86
CA PRO A 257 -0.37 7.76 -13.85
C PRO A 257 -1.67 8.47 -14.19
N ILE A 258 -2.48 8.80 -13.19
CA ILE A 258 -3.78 9.50 -13.38
C ILE A 258 -3.60 10.82 -14.12
N ASP A 259 -2.55 11.54 -13.77
CA ASP A 259 -2.10 12.73 -14.50
C ASP A 259 -0.57 12.66 -14.57
N PRO A 260 0.01 12.34 -15.75
CA PRO A 260 1.44 12.09 -15.90
C PRO A 260 2.28 13.37 -15.96
N THR A 261 1.69 14.55 -15.76
CA THR A 261 2.42 15.82 -15.81
C THR A 261 3.55 15.81 -14.76
N PRO A 262 4.82 15.96 -15.17
CA PRO A 262 5.93 16.02 -14.23
C PRO A 262 5.77 17.17 -13.22
N VAL A 263 6.34 17.01 -12.03
CA VAL A 263 6.48 18.11 -11.09
C VAL A 263 7.69 18.98 -11.45
N ALA A 264 8.09 19.91 -10.58
CA ALA A 264 9.19 20.82 -10.87
C ALA A 264 10.47 20.08 -11.29
N ARG A 265 11.26 20.74 -12.14
CA ARG A 265 12.51 20.22 -12.74
C ARG A 265 12.34 18.98 -13.63
N GLY A 266 11.11 18.58 -13.97
CA GLY A 266 10.85 17.44 -14.84
C GLY A 266 10.91 16.09 -14.11
N ILE A 267 10.75 16.09 -12.78
CA ILE A 267 10.65 14.84 -12.01
C ILE A 267 9.29 14.20 -12.32
N THR A 268 9.30 12.93 -12.72
CA THR A 268 8.09 12.20 -13.14
C THR A 268 7.19 11.88 -11.95
N VAL A 269 5.96 11.44 -12.24
CA VAL A 269 4.94 11.04 -11.28
C VAL A 269 4.43 9.65 -11.64
N TYR A 270 3.96 8.89 -10.65
CA TYR A 270 3.48 7.52 -10.81
C TYR A 270 2.15 7.23 -10.12
N TYR A 271 1.57 8.17 -9.35
CA TYR A 271 0.30 7.91 -8.67
C TYR A 271 -0.81 7.45 -9.62
N THR A 272 -1.45 6.37 -9.23
CA THR A 272 -2.40 5.64 -10.06
C THR A 272 -3.37 4.84 -9.20
N ARG A 273 -4.20 4.01 -9.82
CA ARG A 273 -4.97 2.97 -9.13
C ARG A 273 -4.72 1.62 -9.77
N LEU A 274 -4.88 0.56 -9.00
CA LEU A 274 -4.85 -0.82 -9.44
C LEU A 274 -6.05 -1.56 -8.84
N GLN A 275 -6.83 -2.25 -9.65
CA GLN A 275 -7.89 -3.13 -9.16
C GLN A 275 -7.45 -4.59 -9.23
N ILE A 276 -7.63 -5.32 -8.12
CA ILE A 276 -7.43 -6.77 -8.05
C ILE A 276 -8.70 -7.41 -7.48
N GLY A 277 -9.34 -8.26 -8.27
CA GLY A 277 -10.67 -8.77 -8.04
C GLY A 277 -11.67 -7.63 -7.82
N ARG A 278 -12.30 -7.63 -6.64
CA ARG A 278 -13.29 -6.62 -6.24
C ARG A 278 -12.73 -5.61 -5.23
N VAL A 279 -11.41 -5.47 -5.15
CA VAL A 279 -10.74 -4.46 -4.32
C VAL A 279 -9.99 -3.49 -5.21
N ASP A 280 -10.23 -2.21 -4.98
CA ASP A 280 -9.62 -1.12 -5.73
C ASP A 280 -8.63 -0.36 -4.85
N PHE A 281 -7.38 -0.29 -5.31
CA PHE A 281 -6.24 0.26 -4.60
C PHE A 281 -5.84 1.60 -5.20
N ALA A 282 -5.98 2.70 -4.46
CA ALA A 282 -5.32 3.96 -4.80
C ALA A 282 -3.85 3.91 -4.38
N ILE A 283 -2.94 4.19 -5.31
CA ILE A 283 -1.50 4.24 -5.10
C ILE A 283 -1.08 5.70 -5.14
N ILE A 284 -0.62 6.24 -4.01
CA ILE A 284 -0.26 7.66 -3.87
C ILE A 284 1.26 7.85 -3.69
N GLU A 285 1.73 9.09 -3.86
CA GLU A 285 3.12 9.48 -3.55
C GLU A 285 3.09 10.52 -2.43
N ASP A 286 2.93 10.07 -1.20
CA ASP A 286 2.70 10.96 -0.06
C ASP A 286 3.92 11.83 0.30
N ARG A 287 5.13 11.41 -0.10
CA ARG A 287 6.36 12.19 0.01
C ARG A 287 6.51 13.29 -1.03
N LYS A 288 5.99 13.09 -2.25
CA LYS A 288 6.34 13.89 -3.45
C LYS A 288 5.97 15.37 -3.32
N TRP A 289 4.84 15.68 -2.70
CA TRP A 289 4.34 17.05 -2.54
C TRP A 289 4.56 17.61 -1.14
N LYS A 290 5.11 16.81 -0.23
CA LYS A 290 5.25 17.20 1.17
C LYS A 290 6.30 18.31 1.30
N THR A 291 5.93 19.38 1.98
CA THR A 291 6.82 20.54 2.19
C THR A 291 7.88 20.25 3.25
N GLY A 292 9.10 20.76 3.08
CA GLY A 292 10.17 20.63 4.08
C GLY A 292 9.97 21.57 5.28
N PRO A 293 10.32 21.14 6.51
CA PRO A 293 10.12 21.97 7.70
C PRO A 293 11.15 23.10 7.88
N ALA A 294 12.37 22.95 7.35
CA ALA A 294 13.45 23.90 7.59
C ALA A 294 13.17 25.27 6.96
N GLY A 295 13.17 26.31 7.81
CA GLY A 295 12.86 27.69 7.39
C GLY A 295 11.37 27.97 7.21
N LEU A 296 10.52 26.95 7.23
CA LEU A 296 9.06 27.08 7.20
C LEU A 296 8.47 27.17 8.61
N VAL A 297 8.93 26.29 9.51
CA VAL A 297 8.47 26.21 10.91
C VAL A 297 9.62 26.45 11.89
N PRO A 298 9.34 26.87 13.15
CA PRO A 298 10.38 27.05 14.15
C PRO A 298 11.14 25.75 14.44
N MET A 299 12.46 25.83 14.57
CA MET A 299 13.27 24.68 15.01
C MET A 299 13.06 24.44 16.52
N GLN A 300 12.57 23.27 16.89
CA GLN A 300 12.18 22.93 18.28
C GLN A 300 12.84 21.64 18.80
N GLY A 301 13.97 21.27 18.17
CA GLY A 301 14.77 20.11 18.52
C GLY A 301 16.14 20.16 17.84
N PRO A 302 16.93 19.08 17.95
CA PRO A 302 18.27 19.02 17.37
C PRO A 302 18.28 19.01 15.83
N ARG A 303 17.13 18.71 15.21
CA ARG A 303 16.90 18.76 13.76
C ARG A 303 15.63 19.56 13.46
N SER A 304 15.51 20.10 12.26
CA SER A 304 14.35 20.90 11.82
C SER A 304 13.03 20.13 11.84
N ASP A 305 13.10 18.80 11.73
CA ASP A 305 11.98 17.87 11.68
C ASP A 305 11.70 17.17 13.02
N HIS A 306 12.50 17.44 14.05
CA HIS A 306 12.36 16.85 15.37
C HIS A 306 11.82 17.87 16.37
N ILE A 307 10.81 17.48 17.13
CA ILE A 307 10.30 18.25 18.27
C ILE A 307 10.40 17.41 19.54
N ASN A 308 11.05 17.97 20.57
CA ASN A 308 11.26 17.29 21.85
C ASN A 308 10.58 17.99 23.04
N ASP A 309 10.30 19.28 22.93
CA ASP A 309 9.74 20.07 24.03
C ASP A 309 8.24 19.77 24.23
N PRO A 310 7.81 19.17 25.36
CA PRO A 310 6.39 18.92 25.64
C PRO A 310 5.53 20.17 25.74
N GLY A 311 6.14 21.33 26.01
CA GLY A 311 5.45 22.61 26.16
C GLY A 311 5.22 23.37 24.85
N TYR A 312 5.63 22.82 23.70
CA TYR A 312 5.54 23.53 22.43
C TYR A 312 4.09 23.77 21.99
N ASP A 313 3.87 24.90 21.31
CA ASP A 313 2.59 25.15 20.65
C ASP A 313 2.48 24.34 19.35
N ARG A 314 1.62 23.31 19.37
CA ARG A 314 1.33 22.47 18.20
C ARG A 314 0.83 23.25 16.99
N GLN A 315 0.20 24.42 17.18
CA GLN A 315 -0.26 25.26 16.07
C GLN A 315 0.90 25.99 15.37
N SER A 316 2.04 26.17 16.05
CA SER A 316 3.21 26.87 15.49
C SER A 316 3.84 26.15 14.29
N ILE A 317 3.49 24.88 14.07
CA ILE A 317 3.98 24.06 12.96
C ILE A 317 2.89 23.73 11.93
N ASP A 318 1.60 23.99 12.20
CA ASP A 318 0.50 23.77 11.25
C ASP A 318 0.24 25.04 10.43
N VAL A 319 1.21 25.42 9.61
CA VAL A 319 1.17 26.69 8.86
C VAL A 319 0.43 26.55 7.53
N HIS A 320 -0.22 27.62 7.08
CA HIS A 320 -1.06 27.63 5.89
C HIS A 320 -0.30 27.23 4.61
N GLU A 321 0.99 27.50 4.54
CA GLU A 321 1.88 27.24 3.40
C GLU A 321 2.28 25.76 3.30
N ALA A 322 2.22 25.01 4.40
CA ALA A 322 2.65 23.61 4.43
C ALA A 322 1.71 22.73 3.60
N ARG A 323 2.28 21.80 2.84
CA ARG A 323 1.55 20.83 2.02
C ARG A 323 1.97 19.41 2.39
N LEU A 324 1.02 18.48 2.25
CA LEU A 324 1.25 17.03 2.38
C LEU A 324 1.10 16.37 1.00
N LEU A 325 -0.12 16.02 0.60
CA LEU A 325 -0.38 15.34 -0.67
C LEU A 325 -0.42 16.29 -1.89
N GLY A 326 -0.69 17.58 -1.67
CA GLY A 326 -0.95 18.54 -2.74
C GLY A 326 -2.29 18.33 -3.46
N ASP A 327 -2.71 19.29 -4.27
CA ASP A 327 -4.07 19.33 -4.81
C ASP A 327 -4.33 18.24 -5.86
N ARG A 328 -3.30 17.82 -6.60
CA ARG A 328 -3.42 16.77 -7.63
C ARG A 328 -3.78 15.41 -7.03
N GLN A 329 -3.13 15.04 -5.92
CA GLN A 329 -3.42 13.81 -5.18
C GLN A 329 -4.79 13.88 -4.49
N LEU A 330 -5.13 15.02 -3.87
CA LEU A 330 -6.44 15.20 -3.22
C LEU A 330 -7.58 15.10 -4.25
N ALA A 331 -7.41 15.71 -5.42
CA ALA A 331 -8.38 15.62 -6.52
C ALA A 331 -8.46 14.21 -7.11
N PHE A 332 -7.34 13.47 -7.15
CA PHE A 332 -7.36 12.05 -7.51
C PHE A 332 -8.16 11.23 -6.50
N LEU A 333 -7.86 11.33 -5.19
CA LEU A 333 -8.56 10.59 -4.15
C LEU A 333 -10.06 10.91 -4.11
N ASP A 334 -10.45 12.18 -4.32
CA ASP A 334 -11.86 12.56 -4.36
C ASP A 334 -12.60 11.96 -5.57
N ARG A 335 -12.00 11.93 -6.76
CA ARG A 335 -12.58 11.26 -7.95
C ARG A 335 -12.60 9.74 -7.79
N TRP A 336 -11.49 9.17 -7.34
CA TRP A 336 -11.35 7.73 -7.10
C TRP A 336 -12.34 7.25 -6.03
N GLY A 337 -12.59 8.03 -4.98
CA GLY A 337 -13.53 7.67 -3.93
C GLY A 337 -14.99 7.63 -4.40
N GLN A 338 -15.32 8.30 -5.50
CA GLN A 338 -16.63 8.32 -6.11
C GLN A 338 -16.82 7.21 -7.16
N ASP A 339 -15.75 6.78 -7.82
CA ASP A 339 -15.80 5.69 -8.79
C ASP A 339 -15.66 4.33 -8.13
N TRP A 340 -16.75 3.57 -8.08
CA TRP A 340 -16.79 2.22 -7.51
C TRP A 340 -16.88 1.11 -8.56
N THR A 341 -16.65 1.44 -9.83
CA THR A 341 -16.74 0.49 -10.94
C THR A 341 -15.91 -0.76 -10.64
N GLY A 342 -16.57 -1.92 -10.61
CA GLY A 342 -15.94 -3.22 -10.36
C GLY A 342 -15.45 -3.48 -8.94
N ALA A 343 -15.55 -2.50 -8.03
CA ALA A 343 -15.01 -2.58 -6.68
C ALA A 343 -16.10 -2.67 -5.62
N ASP A 344 -15.83 -3.42 -4.56
CA ASP A 344 -16.66 -3.46 -3.36
C ASP A 344 -15.95 -2.97 -2.10
N VAL A 345 -14.61 -2.95 -2.13
CA VAL A 345 -13.78 -2.45 -1.04
C VAL A 345 -12.69 -1.58 -1.65
N LYS A 346 -12.34 -0.51 -0.93
CA LYS A 346 -11.32 0.44 -1.33
C LYS A 346 -10.17 0.44 -0.35
N CYS A 347 -8.96 0.56 -0.87
CA CYS A 347 -7.75 0.63 -0.07
C CYS A 347 -6.79 1.69 -0.63
N VAL A 348 -6.09 2.41 0.24
CA VAL A 348 -5.01 3.32 -0.13
C VAL A 348 -3.68 2.66 0.22
N LEU A 349 -2.72 2.79 -0.69
CA LEU A 349 -1.34 2.35 -0.56
C LEU A 349 -0.44 3.59 -0.58
N SER A 350 0.36 3.79 0.46
CA SER A 350 1.30 4.92 0.56
C SER A 350 2.59 4.51 1.27
N GLN A 351 3.56 5.43 1.32
CA GLN A 351 4.83 5.18 1.99
C GLN A 351 4.70 5.16 3.50
N THR A 352 4.02 6.15 4.10
CA THR A 352 3.91 6.26 5.56
C THR A 352 2.50 6.59 6.07
N ILE A 353 2.28 6.35 7.37
CA ILE A 353 0.99 6.54 8.04
C ILE A 353 0.70 8.01 8.40
N PHE A 354 -0.58 8.38 8.41
CA PHE A 354 -1.08 9.74 8.65
C PHE A 354 -1.12 10.16 10.15
N CYS A 355 -0.09 9.80 10.92
CA CYS A 355 0.10 10.22 12.31
C CYS A 355 1.56 10.01 12.76
N GLY A 356 1.92 10.57 13.93
CA GLY A 356 3.14 10.20 14.64
C GLY A 356 2.98 8.85 15.36
N GLY A 357 3.36 7.76 14.70
CA GLY A 357 3.15 6.38 15.20
C GLY A 357 4.24 5.85 16.15
N ALA A 358 5.29 6.62 16.40
CA ALA A 358 6.42 6.24 17.24
C ALA A 358 6.76 7.33 18.25
N HIS A 359 7.28 6.90 19.41
CA HIS A 359 7.68 7.77 20.51
C HIS A 359 9.19 7.74 20.78
N ILE A 360 9.88 6.68 20.34
CA ILE A 360 11.31 6.46 20.57
C ILE A 360 11.92 6.01 19.25
N HIS A 361 13.03 6.61 18.84
CA HIS A 361 13.64 6.46 17.53
C HIS A 361 15.12 6.06 17.65
N GLY A 362 15.53 5.02 16.93
CA GLY A 362 16.92 4.55 16.78
C GLY A 362 17.56 3.90 18.02
N GLY A 363 17.20 4.31 19.22
CA GLY A 363 17.67 3.73 20.48
C GLY A 363 16.85 4.20 21.68
N GLN A 364 16.98 3.53 22.83
CA GLN A 364 16.11 3.75 24.00
C GLN A 364 16.10 5.19 24.57
N GLN A 365 17.14 5.99 24.29
CA GLN A 365 17.24 7.39 24.70
C GLN A 365 16.68 8.38 23.66
N GLY A 366 16.34 7.91 22.45
CA GLY A 366 15.88 8.75 21.35
C GLY A 366 14.39 9.08 21.41
N ARG A 367 13.87 9.45 22.59
CA ARG A 367 12.47 9.86 22.71
C ARG A 367 12.24 11.15 21.92
N LEU A 368 11.22 11.12 21.08
CA LEU A 368 10.81 12.20 20.22
C LEU A 368 9.33 12.48 20.49
N LEU A 369 8.95 13.75 20.62
CA LEU A 369 7.55 14.13 20.80
C LEU A 369 6.84 14.09 19.45
N ALA A 370 7.43 14.70 18.41
CA ALA A 370 6.86 14.73 17.08
C ALA A 370 7.95 14.58 16.00
N ASP A 371 7.67 13.73 15.00
CA ASP A 371 8.52 13.45 13.83
C ASP A 371 7.85 14.00 12.57
N LEU A 372 8.29 15.19 12.11
CA LEU A 372 7.68 15.88 10.96
C LEU A 372 7.91 15.15 9.64
N ASP A 373 8.72 14.08 9.64
CA ASP A 373 8.84 13.20 8.50
C ASP A 373 7.60 12.29 8.34
N SER A 374 6.92 11.93 9.44
CA SER A 374 5.66 11.18 9.38
C SER A 374 4.52 11.99 8.76
N ASN A 375 3.50 11.34 8.18
CA ASN A 375 2.33 12.04 7.63
C ASN A 375 1.36 12.53 8.71
N GLY A 376 1.75 12.54 9.98
CA GLY A 376 1.07 13.30 11.04
C GLY A 376 1.19 14.82 10.85
N TRP A 377 2.16 15.28 10.05
CA TRP A 377 2.42 16.68 9.74
C TRP A 377 2.48 16.95 8.23
N PRO A 378 2.04 18.13 7.75
CA PRO A 378 1.29 19.16 8.50
C PRO A 378 -0.13 18.70 8.84
N GLN A 379 -0.65 19.09 10.01
CA GLN A 379 -1.92 18.60 10.54
C GLN A 379 -3.10 18.91 9.62
N ALA A 380 -3.17 20.12 9.06
CA ALA A 380 -4.19 20.50 8.08
C ALA A 380 -4.09 19.70 6.77
N GLY A 381 -2.86 19.34 6.35
CA GLY A 381 -2.62 18.47 5.20
C GLY A 381 -3.09 17.03 5.46
N ARG A 382 -2.72 16.50 6.62
CA ARG A 382 -3.12 15.18 7.13
C ARG A 382 -4.64 15.04 7.21
N ASN A 383 -5.32 16.04 7.78
CA ASN A 383 -6.77 16.02 7.91
C ASN A 383 -7.48 16.02 6.55
N ARG A 384 -7.00 16.80 5.58
CA ARG A 384 -7.54 16.77 4.21
C ARG A 384 -7.40 15.40 3.55
N ALA A 385 -6.24 14.76 3.70
CA ALA A 385 -6.00 13.42 3.17
C ALA A 385 -6.98 12.40 3.77
N LEU A 386 -7.09 12.34 5.10
CA LEU A 386 -7.99 11.42 5.77
C LEU A 386 -9.47 11.68 5.47
N ILE A 387 -9.88 12.95 5.32
CA ILE A 387 -11.24 13.27 4.87
C ILE A 387 -11.49 12.70 3.47
N ALA A 388 -10.56 12.87 2.53
CA ALA A 388 -10.70 12.35 1.17
C ALA A 388 -10.79 10.81 1.15
N MET A 389 -9.94 10.13 1.93
CA MET A 389 -9.94 8.67 2.05
C MET A 389 -11.23 8.16 2.72
N ARG A 390 -11.69 8.85 3.76
CA ARG A 390 -12.90 8.54 4.53
C ARG A 390 -14.14 8.54 3.66
N LYS A 391 -14.30 9.49 2.73
CA LYS A 391 -15.44 9.55 1.79
C LYS A 391 -15.62 8.26 0.96
N ALA A 392 -14.57 7.45 0.86
CA ALA A 392 -14.54 6.19 0.13
C ALA A 392 -14.57 4.94 1.04
N PHE A 393 -14.72 5.11 2.36
CA PHE A 393 -14.59 4.03 3.34
C PHE A 393 -13.27 3.25 3.17
N ALA A 394 -12.20 3.94 2.80
CA ALA A 394 -10.95 3.30 2.41
C ALA A 394 -10.11 2.87 3.62
N PHE A 395 -9.63 1.64 3.58
CA PHE A 395 -8.58 1.14 4.48
C PHE A 395 -7.20 1.59 3.98
N HIS A 396 -6.20 1.73 4.85
CA HIS A 396 -4.87 2.22 4.49
C HIS A 396 -3.76 1.20 4.83
N ILE A 397 -2.88 0.91 3.87
CA ILE A 397 -1.65 0.13 4.08
C ILE A 397 -0.45 1.02 3.78
N ALA A 398 0.53 1.05 4.69
CA ALA A 398 1.76 1.84 4.56
C ALA A 398 2.97 1.16 5.24
N GLY A 399 4.14 1.77 5.12
CA GLY A 399 5.42 1.35 5.68
C GLY A 399 6.17 2.46 6.42
N ASP A 400 7.49 2.59 6.16
CA ASP A 400 8.44 3.59 6.72
C ASP A 400 8.72 3.50 8.23
N GLN A 401 7.69 3.36 9.07
CA GLN A 401 7.83 3.61 10.50
C GLN A 401 8.69 2.58 11.27
N HIS A 402 9.19 1.51 10.64
CA HIS A 402 9.96 0.44 11.31
C HIS A 402 9.28 -0.12 12.58
N LEU A 403 7.96 -0.02 12.61
CA LEU A 403 7.11 -0.36 13.74
C LEU A 403 5.75 -0.72 13.16
N ALA A 404 5.35 -1.97 13.30
CA ALA A 404 4.02 -2.36 12.87
C ALA A 404 2.98 -1.71 13.80
N THR A 405 1.95 -1.09 13.23
CA THR A 405 0.86 -0.47 13.99
C THR A 405 -0.48 -0.65 13.29
N MET A 406 -1.53 -0.95 14.06
CA MET A 406 -2.93 -0.81 13.67
C MET A 406 -3.52 0.40 14.36
N ILE A 407 -3.91 1.40 13.59
CA ILE A 407 -4.39 2.69 14.10
C ILE A 407 -5.73 3.03 13.46
N HIS A 408 -6.69 3.45 14.29
CA HIS A 408 -7.93 4.09 13.83
C HIS A 408 -7.77 5.60 13.96
N HIS A 409 -7.89 6.31 12.84
CA HIS A 409 -7.64 7.75 12.80
C HIS A 409 -8.86 8.56 13.22
N GLY A 410 -8.63 9.66 13.94
CA GLY A 410 -9.62 10.71 14.17
C GLY A 410 -9.18 12.04 13.59
N VAL A 411 -10.12 12.78 13.00
CA VAL A 411 -10.01 14.16 12.50
C VAL A 411 -10.78 15.08 13.43
N ASN A 412 -12.12 15.00 13.44
CA ASN A 412 -12.95 15.87 14.29
C ASN A 412 -13.14 15.27 15.67
N ASP A 413 -13.42 13.96 15.72
CA ASP A 413 -13.57 13.17 16.93
C ASP A 413 -12.70 11.91 16.84
N TRP A 414 -12.65 11.12 17.91
CA TRP A 414 -11.98 9.83 17.93
C TRP A 414 -12.63 8.86 16.94
N GLU A 415 -11.80 8.07 16.25
CA GLU A 415 -12.27 7.03 15.31
C GLU A 415 -13.24 7.54 14.23
N ASP A 416 -13.18 8.83 13.86
CA ASP A 416 -14.08 9.42 12.86
C ASP A 416 -13.51 9.40 11.43
N ALA A 417 -12.43 8.65 11.17
CA ALA A 417 -11.79 8.46 9.87
C ALA A 417 -11.25 7.03 9.70
N GLY A 418 -10.55 6.75 8.59
CA GLY A 418 -10.14 5.38 8.21
C GLY A 418 -9.17 4.69 9.18
N TRP A 419 -9.08 3.36 9.06
CA TRP A 419 -8.04 2.55 9.70
C TRP A 419 -6.77 2.49 8.84
N SER A 420 -5.60 2.46 9.48
CA SER A 420 -4.31 2.21 8.82
C SER A 420 -3.54 1.06 9.44
N PHE A 421 -2.91 0.25 8.59
CA PHE A 421 -1.89 -0.72 8.94
C PHE A 421 -0.53 -0.26 8.43
N CYS A 422 0.34 0.17 9.34
CA CYS A 422 1.77 0.24 9.04
C CYS A 422 2.33 -1.18 9.14
N VAL A 423 2.81 -1.73 8.04
CA VAL A 423 3.44 -3.06 8.05
C VAL A 423 4.81 -3.00 8.74
N PRO A 424 5.27 -4.09 9.37
CA PRO A 424 6.62 -4.12 9.94
C PRO A 424 7.68 -3.96 8.84
N SER A 425 8.86 -3.49 9.24
CA SER A 425 10.04 -3.56 8.37
C SER A 425 10.44 -5.01 8.11
N ILE A 426 10.87 -5.32 6.89
CA ILE A 426 11.45 -6.62 6.52
C ILE A 426 12.71 -6.90 7.36
N MET A 427 13.52 -5.87 7.59
CA MET A 427 14.71 -5.91 8.42
C MET A 427 14.85 -4.61 9.21
N ASN A 428 14.64 -4.68 10.53
CA ASN A 428 14.60 -3.50 11.37
C ASN A 428 16.00 -3.09 11.86
N TYR A 429 16.65 -2.15 11.18
CA TYR A 429 17.96 -1.62 11.59
C TYR A 429 17.86 -0.31 12.39
N TYR A 430 16.73 0.38 12.27
CA TYR A 430 16.45 1.63 12.97
C TYR A 430 15.17 1.46 13.78
N PRO A 431 15.26 0.80 14.94
CA PRO A 431 14.08 0.42 15.70
C PRO A 431 13.33 1.66 16.20
N ARG A 432 12.00 1.61 16.08
CA ARG A 432 11.09 2.60 16.66
C ARG A 432 10.14 1.91 17.66
N TRP A 433 9.69 2.62 18.69
CA TRP A 433 8.77 2.08 19.70
C TRP A 433 7.54 2.96 19.91
N TRP A 434 6.38 2.32 20.02
CA TRP A 434 5.21 2.89 20.65
C TRP A 434 5.30 2.74 22.17
N LYS A 435 5.62 3.83 22.85
CA LYS A 435 5.72 3.87 24.31
C LYS A 435 5.22 5.22 24.85
N PRO A 436 3.91 5.45 24.90
CA PRO A 436 3.37 6.68 25.49
C PRO A 436 3.80 6.82 26.96
N LEU A 437 3.88 8.06 27.43
CA LEU A 437 4.13 8.35 28.86
C LEU A 437 2.84 8.38 29.67
N GLU A 438 1.73 8.70 29.01
CA GLU A 438 0.40 8.77 29.59
C GLU A 438 -0.36 7.46 29.34
N GLU A 439 -1.34 7.19 30.19
CA GLU A 439 -2.27 6.08 29.99
C GLU A 439 -3.22 6.38 28.81
N GLY A 440 -3.52 5.36 28.00
CA GLY A 440 -4.44 5.51 26.88
C GLY A 440 -5.87 5.66 27.36
N LEU A 441 -6.60 6.62 26.79
CA LEU A 441 -8.03 6.71 27.05
C LEU A 441 -8.71 5.50 26.39
N ALA A 442 -9.72 4.92 27.04
CA ALA A 442 -10.45 3.75 26.49
C ALA A 442 -9.53 2.56 26.12
N HIS A 443 -8.42 2.36 26.84
CA HIS A 443 -7.65 1.12 26.79
C HIS A 443 -8.54 -0.06 27.21
N ASP A 444 -8.53 -1.16 26.44
CA ASP A 444 -9.16 -2.41 26.85
C ASP A 444 -8.20 -3.20 27.75
N PRO A 445 -8.52 -3.39 29.06
CA PRO A 445 -7.66 -4.14 29.97
C PRO A 445 -7.45 -5.61 29.58
N ALA A 446 -8.29 -6.16 28.69
CA ALA A 446 -8.14 -7.51 28.15
C ALA A 446 -7.12 -7.59 27.00
N SER A 447 -6.69 -6.44 26.46
CA SER A 447 -5.68 -6.39 25.41
C SER A 447 -4.35 -6.96 25.92
N PRO A 448 -3.65 -7.80 25.13
CA PRO A 448 -2.31 -8.26 25.48
C PRO A 448 -1.25 -7.14 25.39
N LEU A 449 -1.64 -5.96 24.88
CA LEU A 449 -0.78 -4.81 24.64
C LEU A 449 -1.15 -3.64 25.59
N PRO A 450 -0.27 -3.28 26.53
CA PRO A 450 -0.60 -2.35 27.62
C PRO A 450 -0.77 -0.89 27.20
N TYR A 451 -0.36 -0.52 25.98
CA TYR A 451 -0.42 0.87 25.48
C TYR A 451 -1.39 1.03 24.32
N THR A 452 -2.45 0.23 24.29
CA THR A 452 -3.57 0.41 23.34
C THR A 452 -4.56 1.43 23.87
N GLY A 453 -5.38 2.01 22.99
CA GLY A 453 -6.36 3.05 23.34
C GLY A 453 -6.15 4.34 22.56
N ARG A 454 -6.85 5.39 22.99
CA ARG A 454 -6.90 6.73 22.40
C ARG A 454 -5.81 7.62 22.98
N TYR A 455 -5.05 8.25 22.09
CA TYR A 455 -3.94 9.16 22.39
C TYR A 455 -3.94 10.36 21.47
N TYR A 456 -3.36 11.46 21.95
CA TYR A 456 -2.91 12.52 21.08
C TYR A 456 -1.46 12.24 20.70
N ASP A 457 -1.16 12.19 19.41
CA ASP A 457 0.24 12.14 18.98
C ASP A 457 0.96 13.47 19.26
N GLY A 458 2.25 13.54 18.92
CA GLY A 458 3.06 14.74 19.07
C GLY A 458 2.42 16.01 18.54
N PHE A 459 1.69 15.90 17.43
CA PHE A 459 1.05 17.00 16.71
C PHE A 459 -0.33 17.37 17.26
N GLY A 460 -0.87 16.56 18.17
CA GLY A 460 -2.24 16.68 18.67
C GLY A 460 -3.28 16.01 17.77
N ASN A 461 -2.87 15.14 16.85
CA ASN A 461 -3.82 14.33 16.09
C ASN A 461 -4.45 13.27 17.01
N LYS A 462 -5.72 12.95 16.77
CA LYS A 462 -6.42 11.86 17.47
C LYS A 462 -6.03 10.52 16.85
N VAL A 463 -5.39 9.68 17.66
CA VAL A 463 -4.87 8.36 17.27
C VAL A 463 -5.40 7.31 18.23
N THR A 464 -6.09 6.30 17.70
CA THR A 464 -6.51 5.14 18.50
C THR A 464 -5.65 3.94 18.12
N MET A 465 -4.72 3.59 19.01
CA MET A 465 -3.80 2.48 18.84
C MET A 465 -4.49 1.17 19.21
N ALA A 466 -4.73 0.30 18.22
CA ALA A 466 -5.34 -1.02 18.45
C ALA A 466 -4.31 -2.13 18.60
N ALA A 467 -3.19 -2.05 17.88
CA ALA A 467 -2.09 -3.01 18.01
C ALA A 467 -0.76 -2.38 17.59
N TYR A 468 0.34 -2.81 18.20
CA TYR A 468 1.70 -2.39 17.85
C TYR A 468 2.70 -3.52 18.11
N ALA A 469 3.77 -3.60 17.32
CA ALA A 469 4.82 -4.61 17.48
C ALA A 469 6.16 -3.98 17.86
N ASN A 470 6.31 -3.66 19.15
CA ASN A 470 7.55 -3.06 19.65
C ASN A 470 8.75 -4.03 19.51
N PRO A 471 9.94 -3.51 19.14
CA PRO A 471 11.18 -4.27 19.19
C PRO A 471 11.47 -4.82 20.59
N ALA A 472 11.81 -6.10 20.68
CA ALA A 472 12.13 -6.80 21.93
C ALA A 472 13.16 -7.93 21.69
N PRO A 473 13.87 -8.39 22.74
CA PRO A 473 14.70 -9.59 22.63
C PRO A 473 13.89 -10.79 22.12
N GLY A 474 14.40 -11.46 21.07
CA GLY A 474 13.78 -12.67 20.53
C GLY A 474 12.64 -12.46 19.52
N ASN A 475 12.36 -11.21 19.09
CA ASN A 475 11.34 -10.94 18.07
C ASN A 475 11.89 -10.26 16.80
N GLU A 476 13.20 -10.41 16.56
CA GLU A 476 13.93 -9.77 15.45
C GLU A 476 13.68 -8.26 15.35
N GLN A 477 13.71 -7.58 16.49
CA GLN A 477 13.46 -6.14 16.58
C GLN A 477 12.11 -5.71 15.98
N GLY A 478 11.08 -6.56 16.05
CA GLY A 478 9.76 -6.26 15.48
C GLY A 478 9.69 -6.39 13.95
N ALA A 479 10.68 -7.00 13.31
CA ALA A 479 10.72 -7.21 11.87
C ALA A 479 9.76 -8.31 11.40
N GLY A 480 9.29 -8.22 10.16
CA GLY A 480 8.32 -9.17 9.63
C GLY A 480 7.70 -8.74 8.31
N TYR A 481 6.44 -9.12 8.11
CA TYR A 481 5.60 -8.66 7.01
C TYR A 481 4.12 -8.65 7.43
N GLY A 482 3.30 -7.89 6.70
CA GLY A 482 1.86 -7.84 6.88
C GLY A 482 1.11 -8.69 5.85
N LEU A 483 -0.06 -9.21 6.22
CA LEU A 483 -1.02 -9.79 5.28
C LEU A 483 -2.40 -9.18 5.53
N VAL A 484 -3.06 -8.68 4.49
CA VAL A 484 -4.40 -8.07 4.60
C VAL A 484 -5.37 -8.85 3.73
N ARG A 485 -6.45 -9.33 4.34
CA ARG A 485 -7.52 -10.07 3.67
C ARG A 485 -8.77 -9.23 3.60
N PHE A 486 -9.22 -8.91 2.40
CA PHE A 486 -10.46 -8.20 2.14
C PHE A 486 -11.53 -9.23 1.82
N ASN A 487 -12.52 -9.44 2.70
CA ASN A 487 -13.62 -10.37 2.41
C ASN A 487 -14.74 -9.63 1.65
N ASN A 488 -14.95 -10.03 0.40
CA ASN A 488 -15.90 -9.44 -0.54
C ASN A 488 -17.36 -9.85 -0.29
N LYS A 489 -17.66 -10.64 0.75
CA LYS A 489 -19.05 -10.99 1.11
C LYS A 489 -19.43 -10.36 2.44
N SER A 490 -18.59 -10.55 3.46
CA SER A 490 -18.85 -10.04 4.80
C SER A 490 -18.48 -8.56 4.97
N ARG A 491 -17.71 -7.99 4.02
CA ARG A 491 -17.12 -6.65 4.12
C ARG A 491 -16.25 -6.47 5.37
N VAL A 492 -15.58 -7.55 5.79
CA VAL A 492 -14.60 -7.52 6.89
C VAL A 492 -13.20 -7.59 6.32
N ILE A 493 -12.37 -6.65 6.74
CA ILE A 493 -10.94 -6.57 6.44
C ILE A 493 -10.20 -7.19 7.62
N THR A 494 -9.32 -8.16 7.37
CA THR A 494 -8.50 -8.79 8.40
C THR A 494 -7.04 -8.46 8.15
N ALA A 495 -6.41 -7.72 9.06
CA ALA A 495 -4.98 -7.45 9.04
C ALA A 495 -4.25 -8.46 9.93
N GLU A 496 -3.19 -9.04 9.40
CA GLU A 496 -2.30 -10.00 10.06
C GLU A 496 -0.88 -9.44 10.06
N CYS A 497 -0.13 -9.68 11.14
CA CYS A 497 1.25 -9.21 11.29
C CYS A 497 2.16 -10.36 11.71
N TRP A 498 3.00 -10.83 10.78
CA TRP A 498 3.79 -12.05 10.94
C TRP A 498 5.25 -11.71 11.27
N PRO A 499 5.79 -12.21 12.40
CA PRO A 499 7.20 -12.01 12.75
C PRO A 499 8.16 -12.64 11.75
N ARG A 500 9.37 -12.07 11.67
CA ARG A 500 10.51 -12.69 10.98
C ARG A 500 10.79 -14.08 11.56
N HIS A 501 11.31 -14.99 10.72
CA HIS A 501 11.69 -16.38 11.08
C HIS A 501 10.56 -17.30 11.56
N VAL A 502 9.31 -16.83 11.66
CA VAL A 502 8.16 -17.72 11.83
C VAL A 502 8.02 -18.62 10.60
N ASP A 503 7.54 -19.85 10.83
CA ASP A 503 7.16 -20.75 9.75
C ASP A 503 5.64 -20.91 9.76
N VAL A 504 4.94 -20.22 8.86
CA VAL A 504 3.47 -20.20 8.80
C VAL A 504 2.86 -21.53 8.35
N THR A 505 3.67 -22.48 7.87
CA THR A 505 3.22 -23.82 7.48
C THR A 505 3.15 -24.77 8.67
N LYS A 506 3.80 -24.43 9.79
CA LYS A 506 3.83 -25.27 10.98
C LYS A 506 2.58 -25.04 11.85
N PRO A 507 2.04 -26.11 12.47
CA PRO A 507 1.02 -25.96 13.50
C PRO A 507 1.52 -25.07 14.64
N GLY A 508 0.67 -24.14 15.09
CA GLY A 508 1.00 -23.23 16.18
C GLY A 508 1.87 -22.03 15.80
N ALA A 509 2.05 -21.74 14.51
CA ALA A 509 2.61 -20.45 14.07
C ALA A 509 1.78 -19.28 14.64
N GLN A 510 2.46 -18.25 15.16
CA GLN A 510 1.82 -17.11 15.81
C GLN A 510 2.21 -15.79 15.13
N GLN A 511 1.24 -14.89 15.10
CA GLN A 511 1.42 -13.49 14.73
C GLN A 511 1.97 -12.70 15.93
N TYR A 512 2.34 -11.44 15.73
CA TYR A 512 2.59 -10.53 16.85
C TYR A 512 1.34 -10.41 17.76
N PRO A 513 1.50 -10.22 19.07
CA PRO A 513 0.37 -10.00 19.98
C PRO A 513 -0.51 -8.83 19.53
N GLY A 514 -1.83 -8.98 19.66
CA GLY A 514 -2.81 -7.99 19.19
C GLY A 514 -3.32 -8.24 17.77
N TRP A 515 -2.68 -9.12 16.99
CA TRP A 515 -3.16 -9.56 15.68
C TRP A 515 -3.72 -10.99 15.72
N PRO A 516 -4.65 -11.35 14.80
CA PRO A 516 -5.19 -10.52 13.71
C PRO A 516 -6.20 -9.47 14.18
N VAL A 517 -6.23 -8.32 13.50
CA VAL A 517 -7.23 -7.27 13.71
C VAL A 517 -8.30 -7.36 12.63
N LYS A 518 -9.58 -7.38 13.02
CA LYS A 518 -10.74 -7.49 12.12
C LYS A 518 -11.52 -6.19 12.11
N ILE A 519 -11.73 -5.64 10.92
CA ILE A 519 -12.30 -4.30 10.71
C ILE A 519 -13.49 -4.43 9.76
N PRO A 520 -14.73 -4.22 10.22
CA PRO A 520 -15.87 -3.98 9.34
C PRO A 520 -15.62 -2.75 8.45
N GLN A 521 -15.89 -2.87 7.15
CA GLN A 521 -15.61 -1.82 6.17
C GLN A 521 -16.22 -0.46 6.56
N LEU A 522 -17.43 -0.44 7.13
CA LEU A 522 -18.12 0.80 7.52
C LEU A 522 -17.36 1.59 8.58
N GLU A 523 -16.52 0.94 9.40
CA GLU A 523 -15.70 1.65 10.39
C GLU A 523 -14.69 2.57 9.73
N ASN A 524 -14.30 2.35 8.47
CA ASN A 524 -13.40 3.27 7.76
C ASN A 524 -14.03 4.62 7.41
N TYR A 525 -15.34 4.80 7.63
CA TYR A 525 -15.94 6.14 7.66
C TYR A 525 -16.00 6.73 9.07
N GLY A 526 -16.29 5.90 10.08
CA GLY A 526 -16.04 6.18 11.49
C GLY A 526 -16.94 7.21 12.19
N ARG A 527 -17.41 8.26 11.48
CA ARG A 527 -18.26 9.30 12.10
C ARG A 527 -19.55 8.70 12.64
N VAL A 528 -19.92 9.12 13.84
CA VAL A 528 -21.21 8.79 14.46
C VAL A 528 -22.34 9.48 13.68
N PRO A 529 -23.32 8.73 13.12
CA PRO A 529 -24.47 9.32 12.43
C PRO A 529 -25.30 10.21 13.37
N MET A 530 -25.78 11.36 12.88
CA MET A 530 -26.74 12.22 13.59
C MET A 530 -28.19 11.95 13.19
N GLY A 531 -28.37 11.21 12.10
CA GLY A 531 -29.65 10.82 11.56
C GLY A 531 -29.43 9.92 10.35
N TYR A 532 -30.54 9.55 9.72
CA TYR A 532 -30.52 8.65 8.58
C TYR A 532 -31.51 9.11 7.51
N LEU A 533 -31.14 8.92 6.25
CA LEU A 533 -32.04 9.10 5.11
C LEU A 533 -33.00 7.90 4.98
N PRO A 534 -34.05 8.00 4.15
CA PRO A 534 -34.93 6.87 3.84
C PRO A 534 -34.12 5.63 3.44
N ALA A 535 -34.57 4.47 3.91
CA ALA A 535 -33.88 3.23 3.63
C ALA A 535 -34.04 2.82 2.16
N ILE A 536 -32.97 2.29 1.59
CA ILE A 536 -32.89 1.80 0.22
C ILE A 536 -33.02 0.28 0.27
N GLU A 537 -34.10 -0.26 -0.29
CA GLU A 537 -34.30 -1.70 -0.43
C GLU A 537 -33.42 -2.27 -1.55
N LEU A 538 -32.56 -3.23 -1.20
CA LEU A 538 -31.64 -3.86 -2.14
C LEU A 538 -32.29 -5.15 -2.66
N ARG A 539 -32.79 -5.10 -3.90
CA ARG A 539 -33.58 -6.19 -4.50
C ARG A 539 -32.76 -6.99 -5.51
N GLY A 540 -33.09 -8.29 -5.62
CA GLY A 540 -32.53 -9.15 -6.67
C GLY A 540 -31.03 -9.45 -6.54
N GLY A 541 -30.44 -9.25 -5.36
CA GLY A 541 -29.00 -9.45 -5.15
C GLY A 541 -28.11 -8.39 -5.82
N VAL A 542 -28.70 -7.28 -6.26
CA VAL A 542 -27.95 -6.14 -6.81
C VAL A 542 -27.40 -5.31 -5.65
N GLU A 543 -26.10 -5.02 -5.72
CA GLU A 543 -25.38 -4.17 -4.79
C GLU A 543 -25.06 -2.82 -5.47
N PRO A 544 -26.00 -1.84 -5.44
CA PRO A 544 -25.83 -0.58 -6.12
C PRO A 544 -24.80 0.29 -5.41
N VAL A 545 -24.17 1.18 -6.17
CA VAL A 545 -23.40 2.28 -5.59
C VAL A 545 -24.36 3.37 -5.12
N VAL A 546 -24.15 3.84 -3.89
CA VAL A 546 -24.92 4.91 -3.27
C VAL A 546 -23.96 6.07 -2.99
N GLN A 547 -24.26 7.24 -3.55
CA GLN A 547 -23.58 8.49 -3.26
C GLN A 547 -24.54 9.44 -2.54
N VAL A 548 -24.05 10.04 -1.44
CA VAL A 548 -24.79 11.03 -0.66
C VAL A 548 -24.12 12.38 -0.81
N VAL A 549 -24.89 13.40 -1.20
CA VAL A 549 -24.44 14.77 -1.43
C VAL A 549 -25.20 15.71 -0.50
N ASP A 550 -24.49 16.56 0.23
CA ASP A 550 -25.08 17.64 1.04
C ASP A 550 -25.55 18.76 0.11
N GLU A 551 -26.85 19.06 0.06
CA GLU A 551 -27.39 20.04 -0.90
C GLU A 551 -27.05 21.49 -0.53
N TRP A 552 -26.66 21.75 0.72
CA TRP A 552 -26.25 23.08 1.15
C TRP A 552 -24.84 23.41 0.68
N THR A 553 -23.90 22.47 0.78
CA THR A 553 -22.51 22.71 0.35
C THR A 553 -22.23 22.24 -1.08
N GLY A 554 -23.02 21.31 -1.61
CA GLY A 554 -22.75 20.60 -2.86
C GLY A 554 -21.70 19.51 -2.72
N ASP A 555 -21.17 19.27 -1.52
CA ASP A 555 -20.12 18.28 -1.31
C ASP A 555 -20.66 16.85 -1.28
N VAL A 556 -19.93 15.95 -1.92
CA VAL A 556 -20.09 14.51 -1.69
C VAL A 556 -19.68 14.20 -0.26
N VAL A 557 -20.65 13.72 0.53
CA VAL A 557 -20.47 13.25 1.90
C VAL A 557 -19.71 11.92 1.90
N TYR A 558 -20.18 10.97 1.07
CA TYR A 558 -19.47 9.72 0.76
C TYR A 558 -20.06 9.06 -0.48
N THR A 559 -19.34 8.06 -1.00
CA THR A 559 -19.85 7.07 -1.96
C THR A 559 -19.48 5.67 -1.49
N ILE A 560 -20.39 4.71 -1.60
CA ILE A 560 -20.18 3.32 -1.18
C ILE A 560 -20.98 2.33 -2.04
N ARG A 561 -20.44 1.14 -2.30
CA ARG A 561 -21.25 0.02 -2.79
C ARG A 561 -22.08 -0.56 -1.63
N ALA A 562 -23.39 -0.34 -1.68
CA ALA A 562 -24.32 -0.84 -0.68
C ALA A 562 -24.53 -2.36 -0.83
N TRP A 563 -24.63 -3.08 0.28
CA TRP A 563 -24.82 -4.54 0.29
C TRP A 563 -25.88 -4.99 1.30
N GLY A 564 -26.29 -6.24 1.20
CA GLY A 564 -27.30 -6.85 2.06
C GLY A 564 -28.73 -6.72 1.52
N LYS A 565 -29.72 -6.68 2.41
CA LYS A 565 -31.15 -6.56 2.04
C LYS A 565 -31.63 -5.12 1.97
N GLN A 566 -31.03 -4.25 2.78
CA GLN A 566 -31.42 -2.87 2.93
C GLN A 566 -30.18 -2.06 3.32
N PHE A 567 -30.03 -0.88 2.75
CA PHE A 567 -29.02 0.09 3.16
C PHE A 567 -29.71 1.38 3.59
N ARG A 568 -29.41 1.84 4.79
CA ARG A 568 -29.96 3.11 5.31
C ARG A 568 -28.83 4.13 5.37
N PRO A 569 -28.78 5.11 4.44
CA PRO A 569 -27.65 6.03 4.36
C PRO A 569 -27.52 6.86 5.66
N PRO A 570 -26.42 6.72 6.42
CA PRO A 570 -26.16 7.62 7.55
C PRO A 570 -25.86 9.03 7.06
N VAL A 571 -26.27 10.02 7.84
CA VAL A 571 -25.96 11.44 7.62
C VAL A 571 -25.54 12.11 8.91
N TYR A 572 -24.78 13.19 8.77
CA TYR A 572 -24.02 13.79 9.86
C TYR A 572 -24.39 15.26 10.12
N LYS A 573 -25.54 15.68 9.59
CA LYS A 573 -26.20 16.96 9.81
C LYS A 573 -27.69 16.74 9.56
N THR A 574 -28.53 17.27 10.43
CA THR A 574 -30.01 17.11 10.34
C THR A 574 -30.71 18.39 9.89
N THR A 575 -29.97 19.49 9.75
CA THR A 575 -30.47 20.82 9.41
C THR A 575 -30.41 21.13 7.92
N THR A 576 -30.19 20.13 7.09
CA THR A 576 -30.08 20.26 5.63
C THR A 576 -30.78 19.10 4.92
N THR A 577 -30.92 19.21 3.61
CA THR A 577 -31.41 18.17 2.72
C THR A 577 -30.26 17.55 1.94
N TYR A 578 -30.49 16.35 1.43
CA TYR A 578 -29.50 15.55 0.74
C TYR A 578 -30.01 15.11 -0.63
N THR A 579 -29.08 15.07 -1.58
CA THR A 579 -29.27 14.33 -2.81
C THR A 579 -28.66 12.94 -2.65
N VAL A 580 -29.44 11.91 -2.93
CA VAL A 580 -29.00 10.50 -2.94
C VAL A 580 -28.99 10.00 -4.38
N ARG A 581 -27.81 9.59 -4.85
CA ARG A 581 -27.63 8.96 -6.16
C ARG A 581 -27.47 7.46 -5.99
N ILE A 582 -28.22 6.68 -6.75
CA ILE A 582 -28.25 5.21 -6.65
C ILE A 582 -27.98 4.60 -8.02
N GLY A 583 -26.98 3.74 -8.12
CA GLY A 583 -26.54 3.09 -9.36
C GLY A 583 -25.18 3.59 -9.86
N GLU A 584 -24.77 3.08 -11.01
CA GLU A 584 -23.50 3.43 -11.66
C GLU A 584 -23.71 3.79 -13.15
N GLY A 585 -22.79 4.56 -13.71
CA GLY A 585 -22.80 4.93 -15.13
C GLY A 585 -24.11 5.59 -15.59
N GLY A 586 -24.64 5.19 -16.74
CA GLY A 586 -25.86 5.75 -17.33
C GLY A 586 -27.17 5.38 -16.62
N SER A 587 -27.10 4.53 -15.58
CA SER A 587 -28.28 4.04 -14.84
C SER A 587 -28.50 4.72 -13.49
N VAL A 588 -27.73 5.77 -13.17
CA VAL A 588 -27.84 6.49 -11.90
C VAL A 588 -29.22 7.15 -11.78
N GLN A 589 -29.90 6.85 -10.68
CA GLN A 589 -31.13 7.52 -10.25
C GLN A 589 -30.77 8.57 -9.20
N GLU A 590 -31.36 9.76 -9.31
CA GLU A 590 -31.10 10.86 -8.38
C GLU A 590 -32.37 11.21 -7.59
N HIS A 591 -32.24 11.29 -6.28
CA HIS A 591 -33.31 11.63 -5.34
C HIS A 591 -32.88 12.84 -4.52
N THR A 592 -33.41 14.01 -4.86
CA THR A 592 -33.10 15.29 -4.19
C THR A 592 -34.05 15.56 -3.02
N GLY A 593 -33.73 16.57 -2.19
CA GLY A 593 -34.57 17.06 -1.11
C GLY A 593 -34.78 16.07 0.04
N GLN A 594 -33.91 15.06 0.18
CA GLN A 594 -34.05 14.03 1.20
C GLN A 594 -33.70 14.59 2.58
N ALA A 595 -34.66 14.62 3.49
CA ALA A 595 -34.44 15.06 4.87
C ALA A 595 -34.01 13.89 5.76
N ALA A 596 -33.09 14.18 6.69
CA ALA A 596 -32.67 13.22 7.71
C ALA A 596 -33.80 13.00 8.73
N SER A 597 -34.10 11.74 9.04
CA SER A 597 -34.81 11.42 10.28
C SER A 597 -33.82 11.46 11.45
N PRO A 598 -34.08 12.19 12.54
CA PRO A 598 -33.23 12.17 13.73
C PRO A 598 -33.09 10.75 14.29
N LEU A 599 -32.00 10.49 15.01
CA LEU A 599 -31.89 9.27 15.81
C LEU A 599 -33.07 9.21 16.80
N GLU A 600 -33.78 8.08 16.85
CA GLU A 600 -34.72 7.83 17.94
C GLU A 600 -33.92 7.92 19.26
N GLN A 601 -34.33 8.80 20.18
CA GLN A 601 -33.74 8.79 21.51
C GLN A 601 -33.98 7.40 22.11
N PRO A 602 -32.97 6.75 22.74
CA PRO A 602 -33.21 5.51 23.43
C PRO A 602 -34.29 5.73 24.48
N SER A 603 -35.45 5.12 24.28
CA SER A 603 -36.56 5.13 25.23
C SER A 603 -36.16 4.30 26.44
N ASN A 604 -35.37 4.85 27.36
CA ASN A 604 -35.18 4.36 28.72
C ASN A 604 -34.30 5.35 29.52
N ALA A 605 -34.90 6.46 29.92
CA ALA A 605 -34.57 7.04 31.22
C ALA A 605 -35.69 6.62 32.17
N PRO A 606 -35.44 5.78 33.20
CA PRO A 606 -36.41 5.65 34.27
C PRO A 606 -36.57 7.02 34.93
N GLN A 607 -37.77 7.57 34.90
CA GLN A 607 -38.13 8.66 35.81
C GLN A 607 -37.99 8.14 37.24
N LYS A 608 -36.96 8.59 37.95
CA LYS A 608 -37.03 9.04 39.35
C LYS A 608 -35.70 9.62 39.81
#